data_AF-A0A841TGH3-F1
#
_entry.id   AF-A0A841TGH3-F1
#
_cell.length_a   1.000
_cell.length_b   1.000
_cell.length_c   1.000
_cell.angle_alpha   90.00
_cell.angle_beta   90.00
_cell.angle_gamma   90.00
#
_symmetry.space_group_name_H-M   'P 1'
#
loop_
_entity.id
_entity.type
_entity.pdbx_description
1 polymer ?
#
loop_
_entity_poly.entity_id
_entity_poly.type
_entity_poly.pdbx_seq_one_letter_code
_entity_poly.pdbx_strand_id
1 'polypeptide(L)'
;MIYSVHFYYRKLLSNKAACKFEGIVFAKNKTHAEELIRKLISGFQIEVNDGIHIIGNESKTLDEIYKERPELMRVSPEQGFI
;
A
#
# COMPACT_ATOMS: atom_id res chain seq x y z
N MET A 1 -2.94 -9.56 -6.01
CA MET A 1 -3.16 -8.38 -6.87
C MET A 1 -2.20 -7.28 -6.49
N ILE A 2 -1.84 -6.40 -7.42
CA ILE A 2 -0.94 -5.26 -7.16
C ILE A 2 -1.78 -3.97 -7.11
N TYR A 3 -1.56 -3.19 -6.06
CA TYR A 3 -2.22 -1.92 -5.80
C TYR A 3 -1.17 -0.82 -5.66
N SER A 4 -1.38 0.30 -6.34
CA SER A 4 -0.65 1.54 -6.12
C SER A 4 -1.34 2.32 -5.01
N VAL A 5 -0.59 2.75 -3.99
CA VAL A 5 -1.10 3.47 -2.84
C VAL A 5 -0.44 4.84 -2.75
N HIS A 6 -1.26 5.87 -2.60
CA HIS A 6 -0.81 7.24 -2.47
C HIS A 6 -1.60 7.96 -1.37
N PHE A 7 -0.92 8.71 -0.53
CA PHE A 7 -1.56 9.63 0.43
C PHE A 7 -0.61 10.73 0.84
N TYR A 8 -1.16 11.83 1.34
CA TYR A 8 -0.38 12.87 1.99
C TYR A 8 -0.43 12.66 3.50
N TYR A 9 0.67 12.95 4.17
CA TYR A 9 0.72 12.88 5.62
C TYR A 9 1.55 14.02 6.20
N ARG A 10 1.24 14.38 7.44
CA ARG A 10 2.04 15.31 8.23
C ARG A 10 2.56 14.59 9.47
N LYS A 11 3.82 14.84 9.83
CA LYS A 11 4.35 14.38 11.12
C LYS A 11 3.69 15.18 12.25
N LEU A 12 3.17 14.49 13.25
CA LEU A 12 2.64 15.14 14.46
C LEU A 12 3.73 15.98 15.12
N LEU A 13 3.35 17.14 15.67
CA LEU A 13 4.26 18.09 16.32
C LEU A 13 5.35 18.69 15.40
N SER A 14 5.20 18.54 14.08
CA SER A 14 6.09 19.17 13.09
C SER A 14 5.38 20.33 12.40
N ASN A 15 6.06 21.47 12.30
CA ASN A 15 5.61 22.63 11.51
C ASN A 15 5.99 22.54 10.02
N LYS A 16 6.52 21.41 9.58
CA LYS A 16 6.83 21.17 8.17
C LYS A 16 5.55 20.95 7.36
N ALA A 17 5.63 21.28 6.07
CA ALA A 17 4.61 20.96 5.08
C ALA A 17 4.34 19.45 5.02
N ALA A 18 3.16 19.08 4.50
CA ALA A 18 2.79 17.69 4.29
C ALA A 18 3.75 16.99 3.33
N CYS A 19 4.04 15.73 3.61
CA CYS A 19 4.81 14.83 2.77
C CYS A 19 3.85 13.91 1.98
N LYS A 20 4.34 13.35 0.88
CA LYS A 20 3.62 12.35 0.09
C LYS A 20 4.20 10.97 0.36
N PHE A 21 3.36 9.97 0.52
CA PHE A 21 3.71 8.56 0.43
C PHE A 21 3.24 8.02 -0.92
N GLU A 22 4.10 7.23 -1.57
CA GLU A 22 3.77 6.45 -2.75
C GLU A 22 4.37 5.05 -2.59
N GLY A 23 3.55 4.02 -2.71
CA GLY A 23 3.97 2.64 -2.50
C GLY A 23 3.21 1.67 -3.38
N ILE A 24 3.79 0.50 -3.59
CA ILE A 24 3.16 -0.60 -4.30
C ILE A 24 2.86 -1.69 -3.27
N VAL A 25 1.62 -2.17 -3.24
CA VAL A 25 1.16 -3.17 -2.29
C VAL A 25 0.67 -4.38 -3.05
N PHE A 26 1.25 -5.54 -2.72
CA PHE A 26 0.73 -6.82 -3.15
C PHE A 26 -0.25 -7.34 -2.09
N ALA A 27 -1.51 -7.53 -2.46
CA ALA A 27 -2.56 -7.98 -1.56
C ALA A 27 -3.64 -8.78 -2.28
N LYS A 28 -4.41 -9.57 -1.54
CA LYS A 28 -5.54 -10.36 -2.07
C LYS A 28 -6.64 -9.51 -2.70
N ASN A 29 -6.93 -8.34 -2.11
CA ASN A 29 -7.93 -7.39 -2.61
C ASN A 29 -7.62 -5.96 -2.14
N LYS A 30 -8.36 -4.98 -2.65
CA LYS A 30 -8.17 -3.55 -2.35
C LYS A 30 -8.31 -3.23 -0.86
N THR A 31 -9.31 -3.81 -0.19
CA THR A 31 -9.54 -3.63 1.25
C THR A 31 -8.35 -4.14 2.06
N HIS A 32 -7.80 -5.30 1.70
CA HIS A 32 -6.62 -5.85 2.36
C HIS A 32 -5.38 -4.98 2.15
N ALA A 33 -5.21 -4.39 0.96
CA ALA A 33 -4.14 -3.40 0.74
C ALA A 33 -4.27 -2.19 1.67
N GLU A 34 -5.49 -1.70 1.90
CA GLU A 34 -5.75 -0.61 2.85
C GLU A 34 -5.41 -1.00 4.29
N GLU A 35 -5.82 -2.18 4.73
CA GLU A 35 -5.53 -2.70 6.07
C GLU A 35 -4.02 -2.80 6.31
N LEU A 36 -3.26 -3.31 5.34
CA LEU A 36 -1.80 -3.42 5.42
C LEU A 36 -1.15 -2.05 5.58
N ILE A 37 -1.58 -1.05 4.78
CA ILE A 37 -1.04 0.31 4.85
C ILE A 37 -1.43 0.98 6.17
N ARG A 38 -2.69 0.85 6.62
CA ARG A 38 -3.14 1.38 7.91
C ARG A 38 -2.34 0.79 9.07
N LYS A 39 -2.05 -0.51 9.02
CA LYS A 39 -1.21 -1.19 10.01
C LYS A 39 0.25 -0.75 9.95
N LEU A 40 0.80 -0.50 8.76
CA LEU A 40 2.14 0.05 8.61
C LEU A 40 2.23 1.44 9.24
N ILE A 41 1.30 2.34 8.91
CA ILE A 41 1.37 3.73 9.37
C ILE A 41 1.00 3.92 10.84
N SER A 42 0.25 3.00 11.45
CA SER A 42 -0.15 3.11 12.86
C SER A 42 1.03 3.10 13.84
N GLY A 43 2.18 2.58 13.41
CA GLY A 43 3.43 2.64 14.17
C GLY A 43 4.11 4.01 14.15
N PHE A 44 3.61 4.98 13.39
CA PHE A 44 4.25 6.29 13.20
C PHE A 44 3.39 7.42 13.76
N GLN A 45 4.05 8.45 14.30
CA GLN A 45 3.40 9.68 14.76
C GLN A 45 3.09 10.61 13.57
N ILE A 46 2.16 10.18 12.71
CA ILE A 46 1.72 10.92 11.53
C ILE A 46 0.20 11.06 11.50
N GLU A 47 -0.26 12.11 10.83
CA GLU A 47 -1.66 12.34 10.46
C GLU A 47 -1.78 12.21 8.95
N VAL A 48 -2.75 11.44 8.45
CA VAL A 48 -3.03 11.31 7.03
C VAL A 48 -4.01 12.39 6.60
N ASN A 49 -3.61 13.20 5.62
CA ASN A 49 -4.45 14.22 5.02
C ASN A 49 -5.25 13.61 3.86
N ASP A 50 -6.52 13.98 3.73
CA ASP A 50 -7.39 13.64 2.59
C ASP A 50 -7.63 12.13 2.32
N GLY A 51 -7.21 11.26 3.25
CA GLY A 51 -7.43 9.81 3.18
C GLY A 51 -6.35 9.03 2.42
N ILE A 52 -6.55 7.71 2.32
CA ILE A 52 -5.63 6.80 1.63
C ILE A 52 -6.22 6.45 0.26
N HIS A 53 -5.52 6.81 -0.82
CA HIS A 53 -5.95 6.46 -2.17
C HIS A 53 -5.27 5.16 -2.62
N ILE A 54 -6.09 4.17 -2.98
CA ILE A 54 -5.64 2.85 -3.42
C ILE A 54 -6.22 2.58 -4.80
N ILE A 55 -5.31 2.42 -5.78
CA ILE A 55 -5.63 2.19 -7.18
C ILE A 55 -5.05 0.83 -7.55
N GLY A 56 -5.92 -0.13 -7.86
CA GLY A 56 -5.51 -1.47 -8.27
C GLY A 56 -5.89 -1.74 -9.71
N ASN A 57 -5.07 -2.53 -10.38
CA ASN A 57 -5.51 -3.18 -11.60
C ASN A 57 -5.88 -4.64 -11.26
N GLU A 58 -7.18 -4.91 -11.16
CA GLU A 58 -7.70 -6.26 -10.88
C GLU A 58 -7.71 -7.16 -12.11
N SER A 59 -7.30 -6.65 -13.28
CA SER A 59 -7.35 -7.42 -14.53
C SER A 59 -6.26 -8.48 -14.66
N LYS A 60 -5.21 -8.43 -13.84
CA LYS A 60 -4.09 -9.38 -13.90
C LYS A 60 -4.32 -10.56 -12.97
N THR A 61 -4.12 -11.75 -13.48
CA THR A 61 -4.11 -12.99 -12.69
C THR A 61 -2.86 -13.06 -11.80
N LEU A 62 -2.89 -13.94 -10.80
CA LEU A 62 -1.75 -14.17 -9.90
C LEU A 62 -0.51 -14.67 -10.66
N ASP A 63 -0.70 -15.56 -11.64
CA ASP A 63 0.38 -16.10 -12.47
C ASP A 63 1.04 -15.04 -13.35
N GLU A 64 0.24 -14.11 -13.90
CA GLU A 64 0.77 -12.97 -14.65
C GLU A 64 1.60 -12.05 -13.75
N ILE A 65 1.12 -11.79 -12.53
CA ILE A 65 1.86 -11.01 -11.55
C ILE A 65 3.19 -11.70 -11.21
N TYR A 66 3.21 -13.01 -10.99
CA TYR A 66 4.44 -13.74 -10.68
C TYR A 66 5.42 -13.83 -11.85
N LYS A 67 4.94 -13.82 -13.10
CA LYS A 67 5.82 -13.70 -14.28
C LYS A 67 6.48 -12.34 -14.37
N GLU A 68 5.75 -11.27 -14.05
CA GLU A 68 6.28 -9.90 -14.09
C GLU A 68 7.13 -9.55 -12.86
N ARG A 69 6.80 -10.14 -11.71
CA ARG A 69 7.40 -9.88 -10.39
C ARG A 69 7.70 -11.21 -9.68
N PRO A 70 8.72 -11.97 -10.14
CA PRO A 70 9.05 -13.27 -9.58
C PRO A 70 9.46 -13.20 -8.09
N GLU A 71 9.91 -12.04 -7.61
CA GLU A 71 10.18 -11.79 -6.19
C GLU A 71 8.94 -12.00 -5.30
N LEU A 72 7.72 -11.86 -5.84
CA LEU A 72 6.48 -12.06 -5.11
C LEU A 72 6.04 -13.53 -5.05
N MET A 73 6.69 -14.45 -5.78
CA MET A 73 6.30 -15.88 -5.82
C MET A 73 6.29 -16.56 -4.45
N ARG A 74 7.09 -16.05 -3.49
CA ARG A 74 7.16 -16.60 -2.13
C ARG A 74 6.26 -15.87 -1.14
N VAL A 75 5.54 -14.85 -1.59
CA VAL A 75 4.63 -14.07 -0.77
C VAL A 75 3.21 -14.45 -1.15
N SER A 76 2.43 -14.90 -0.18
CA SER A 76 1.00 -15.09 -0.38
C SER A 76 0.32 -13.72 -0.37
N PRO A 77 -0.58 -13.43 -1.34
CA PRO A 77 -1.34 -12.17 -1.35
C PRO A 77 -2.23 -12.00 -0.10
N GLU A 78 -2.53 -13.07 0.62
CA GLU A 78 -3.25 -13.10 1.90
C GLU A 78 -2.36 -12.66 3.06
N GLN A 79 -1.05 -12.88 2.99
CA GLN A 79 -0.09 -12.29 3.93
C GLN A 79 0.19 -10.82 3.59
N GLY A 80 0.22 -10.53 2.29
CA GLY A 80 0.48 -9.20 1.76
C GLY A 80 1.95 -8.79 1.80
N PHE A 81 2.31 -7.84 0.94
CA PHE A 81 3.65 -7.26 0.87
C PHE A 81 3.55 -5.78 0.50
N ILE A 82 4.32 -4.93 1.18
CA ILE A 82 4.45 -3.48 0.91
C ILE A 82 5.91 -3.20 0.59
#